data_AF-A0A3D0TIT2-F1
#
_entry.id   AF-A0A3D0TIT2-F1
#
_cell.length_a   1.000
_cell.length_b   1.000
_cell.length_c   1.000
_cell.angle_alpha   90.00
_cell.angle_beta   90.00
_cell.angle_gamma   90.00
#
_symmetry.space_group_name_H-M   'P 1'
#
loop_
_entity.id
_entity.type
_entity.pdbx_description
1 polymer ?
#
loop_
_entity_poly.entity_id
_entity_poly.type
_entity_poly.pdbx_seq_one_letter_code
_entity_poly.pdbx_strand_id
1 'polypeptide(L)'
;LGCEVYMHATSPIRRFADLITQSQLKKLIKKEEPVFSTEDMMHWAEEVSFRQRKYNKAERNITQYWKLRYLQQHLGEIYVAKIRKRLPNNNTEIELLELACVVPAAGLGKNEEGELMLRIDEVGLDPPRIGVHIQTLST
;
A
#
# COMPACT_ATOMS: atom_id res chain seq x y z
N LEU A 1 6.08 -11.11 14.65
CA LEU A 1 5.32 -11.30 15.91
C LEU A 1 6.07 -12.11 16.97
N GLY A 2 7.15 -12.84 16.61
CA GLY A 2 7.98 -13.52 17.64
C GLY A 2 7.25 -14.64 18.38
N CYS A 3 6.20 -15.20 17.79
CA CYS A 3 5.35 -16.23 18.37
C CYS A 3 5.32 -17.46 17.47
N GLU A 4 5.16 -18.64 18.06
CA GLU A 4 5.07 -19.92 17.33
C GLU A 4 3.77 -20.02 16.53
N VAL A 5 2.65 -19.57 17.11
CA VAL A 5 1.33 -19.58 16.47
C VAL A 5 0.64 -18.25 16.68
N TYR A 6 -0.04 -17.76 15.63
CA TYR A 6 -0.80 -16.53 15.66
C TYR A 6 -2.12 -16.66 14.90
N MET A 7 -3.15 -16.03 15.44
CA MET A 7 -4.49 -16.00 14.84
C MET A 7 -5.13 -14.64 15.07
N HIS A 8 -5.81 -14.12 14.04
CA HIS A 8 -6.59 -12.89 14.15
C HIS A 8 -7.97 -13.15 14.78
N ALA A 9 -8.39 -12.31 15.74
CA ALA A 9 -9.71 -12.41 16.37
C ALA A 9 -10.30 -11.06 16.82
N THR A 10 -9.72 -9.94 16.41
CA THR A 10 -10.00 -8.60 16.97
C THR A 10 -10.81 -7.70 16.06
N SER A 11 -11.15 -8.11 14.84
CA SER A 11 -11.81 -7.28 13.83
C SER A 11 -12.91 -8.03 13.03
N PRO A 12 -13.85 -8.73 13.70
CA PRO A 12 -14.86 -9.59 13.04
C PRO A 12 -15.82 -8.82 12.11
N ILE A 13 -16.04 -7.53 12.34
CA ILE A 13 -16.93 -6.69 11.51
C ILE A 13 -16.33 -6.43 10.12
N ARG A 14 -14.99 -6.42 10.01
CA ARG A 14 -14.27 -6.01 8.79
C ARG A 14 -13.33 -7.07 8.22
N ARG A 15 -13.12 -8.19 8.92
CA ARG A 15 -12.29 -9.32 8.46
C ARG A 15 -13.05 -10.63 8.65
N PHE A 16 -13.30 -11.32 7.55
CA PHE A 16 -14.03 -12.59 7.56
C PHE A 16 -13.28 -13.69 8.33
N ALA A 17 -11.94 -13.71 8.28
CA ALA A 17 -11.13 -14.62 9.08
C ALA A 17 -11.42 -14.47 10.59
N ASP A 18 -11.41 -13.24 11.10
CA ASP A 18 -11.74 -12.95 12.51
C ASP A 18 -13.17 -13.37 12.87
N LEU A 19 -14.13 -13.21 11.94
CA LEU A 19 -15.52 -13.62 12.13
C LEU A 19 -15.63 -15.14 12.31
N ILE A 20 -14.98 -15.92 11.42
CA ILE A 20 -14.95 -17.38 11.53
C ILE A 20 -14.28 -17.79 12.84
N THR A 21 -13.13 -17.21 13.17
CA THR A 21 -12.41 -17.49 14.41
C THR A 21 -13.30 -17.24 15.64
N GLN A 22 -13.97 -16.08 15.71
CA GLN A 22 -14.87 -15.79 16.82
C GLN A 22 -16.08 -16.74 16.88
N SER A 23 -16.62 -17.15 15.73
CA SER A 23 -17.71 -18.13 15.66
C SER A 23 -17.29 -19.48 16.25
N GLN A 24 -16.09 -19.96 15.90
CA GLN A 24 -15.53 -21.21 16.43
C GLN A 24 -15.25 -21.12 17.93
N LEU A 25 -14.61 -20.03 18.38
CA LEU A 25 -14.34 -19.80 19.80
C LEU A 25 -15.64 -19.76 20.62
N LYS A 26 -16.69 -19.14 20.09
CA LYS A 26 -18.01 -19.10 20.75
C LYS A 26 -18.60 -20.50 20.95
N LYS A 27 -18.48 -21.39 19.97
CA LYS A 27 -18.94 -22.79 20.08
C LYS A 27 -18.09 -23.59 21.06
N LEU A 28 -16.77 -23.43 21.00
CA LEU A 28 -15.83 -24.06 21.92
C LEU A 28 -16.14 -23.72 23.38
N ILE A 29 -16.34 -22.44 23.70
CA ILE A 29 -16.68 -21.98 25.05
C ILE A 29 -17.99 -22.61 25.55
N LYS A 30 -18.96 -22.80 24.65
CA LYS A 30 -20.25 -23.43 24.96
C LYS A 30 -20.20 -24.97 24.98
N LYS A 31 -19.06 -25.58 24.63
CA LYS A 31 -18.92 -27.03 24.44
C LYS A 31 -19.91 -27.59 23.41
N GLU A 32 -20.18 -26.79 22.37
CA GLU A 32 -20.98 -27.19 21.21
C GLU A 32 -20.06 -27.58 20.05
N GLU A 33 -20.59 -28.34 19.10
CA GLU A 33 -19.88 -28.67 17.87
C GLU A 33 -19.43 -27.41 17.11
N PRO A 34 -18.22 -27.44 16.51
CA PRO A 34 -17.71 -26.32 15.73
C PRO A 34 -18.62 -26.05 14.52
N VAL A 35 -18.70 -24.78 14.11
CA VAL A 35 -19.52 -24.40 12.94
C VAL A 35 -18.92 -24.93 11.64
N PHE A 36 -17.59 -24.96 11.57
CA PHE A 36 -16.83 -25.41 10.40
C PHE A 36 -15.90 -26.55 10.79
N SER A 37 -15.81 -27.57 9.94
CA SER A 37 -14.82 -28.64 10.07
C SER A 37 -13.41 -28.12 9.80
N THR A 38 -12.40 -28.94 10.09
CA THR A 38 -11.00 -28.60 9.75
C THR A 38 -10.84 -28.38 8.24
N GLU A 39 -11.51 -29.16 7.40
CA GLU A 39 -11.46 -29.03 5.95
C GLU A 39 -12.09 -27.71 5.48
N ASP A 40 -13.25 -27.35 6.03
CA ASP A 40 -13.89 -26.05 5.78
C ASP A 40 -12.97 -24.88 6.17
N MET A 41 -12.27 -25.00 7.31
CA MET A 41 -11.34 -23.98 7.78
C MET A 41 -10.16 -23.81 6.83
N MET A 42 -9.61 -24.90 6.27
CA MET A 42 -8.54 -24.83 5.26
C MET A 42 -9.04 -24.16 3.98
N HIS A 43 -10.24 -24.53 3.52
CA HIS A 43 -10.87 -23.92 2.35
C HIS A 43 -11.05 -22.40 2.53
N TRP A 44 -11.61 -21.98 3.67
CA TRP A 44 -11.78 -20.56 3.96
C TRP A 44 -10.47 -19.80 4.07
N ALA A 45 -9.42 -20.41 4.62
CA ALA A 45 -8.11 -19.77 4.72
C ALA A 45 -7.54 -19.42 3.34
N GLU A 46 -7.64 -20.33 2.37
CA GLU A 46 -7.20 -20.09 0.99
C GLU A 46 -8.06 -19.00 0.33
N GLU A 47 -9.37 -19.14 0.44
CA GLU A 47 -10.32 -18.27 -0.26
C GLU A 47 -10.27 -16.83 0.26
N VAL A 48 -10.19 -16.64 1.58
CA VAL A 48 -10.00 -15.32 2.20
C VAL A 48 -8.68 -14.71 1.75
N SER A 49 -7.61 -15.50 1.74
CA SER A 49 -6.29 -15.01 1.32
C SER A 49 -6.30 -14.54 -0.13
N PHE A 50 -6.97 -15.27 -1.02
CA PHE A 50 -7.11 -14.90 -2.42
C PHE A 50 -7.92 -13.61 -2.61
N ARG A 51 -9.09 -13.51 -1.95
CA ARG A 51 -9.91 -12.30 -2.02
C ARG A 51 -9.21 -11.08 -1.41
N GLN A 52 -8.53 -11.25 -0.28
CA GLN A 52 -7.80 -10.16 0.37
C GLN A 52 -6.70 -9.59 -0.53
N ARG A 53 -5.97 -10.44 -1.27
CA ARG A 53 -4.97 -9.96 -2.24
C ARG A 53 -5.59 -9.07 -3.32
N LYS A 54 -6.76 -9.46 -3.85
CA LYS A 54 -7.48 -8.65 -4.86
C LYS A 54 -7.97 -7.33 -4.27
N TYR A 55 -8.57 -7.36 -3.08
CA TYR A 55 -9.04 -6.17 -2.39
C TYR A 55 -7.90 -5.18 -2.10
N ASN A 56 -6.79 -5.66 -1.53
CA ASN A 56 -5.62 -4.84 -1.24
C ASN A 56 -5.04 -4.19 -2.49
N LYS A 57 -5.06 -4.89 -3.63
CA LYS A 57 -4.62 -4.31 -4.92
C LYS A 57 -5.54 -3.18 -5.37
N ALA A 58 -6.86 -3.38 -5.30
CA ALA A 58 -7.83 -2.36 -5.67
C ALA A 58 -7.73 -1.13 -4.75
N GLU A 59 -7.64 -1.32 -3.44
CA GLU A 59 -7.48 -0.26 -2.44
C GLU A 59 -6.21 0.56 -2.67
N ARG A 60 -5.07 -0.11 -2.93
CA ARG A 60 -3.82 0.56 -3.30
C ARG A 60 -3.97 1.38 -4.58
N ASN A 61 -4.62 0.83 -5.61
CA ASN A 61 -4.82 1.54 -6.87
C ASN A 61 -5.71 2.78 -6.70
N ILE A 62 -6.81 2.67 -5.95
CA ILE A 62 -7.70 3.80 -5.65
C ILE A 62 -6.95 4.88 -4.87
N THR A 63 -6.21 4.47 -3.84
CA THR A 63 -5.40 5.39 -3.02
C THR A 63 -4.35 6.10 -3.87
N GLN A 64 -3.64 5.36 -4.72
CA GLN A 64 -2.64 5.91 -5.64
C GLN A 64 -3.27 6.91 -6.62
N TYR A 65 -4.42 6.57 -7.21
CA TYR A 65 -5.14 7.46 -8.10
C TYR A 65 -5.45 8.79 -7.43
N TRP A 66 -6.01 8.77 -6.22
CA TRP A 66 -6.37 10.00 -5.51
C TRP A 66 -5.15 10.82 -5.04
N LYS A 67 -4.04 10.17 -4.67
CA LYS A 67 -2.77 10.87 -4.40
C LYS A 67 -2.26 11.62 -5.64
N LEU A 68 -2.32 10.99 -6.81
CA LEU A 68 -1.93 11.65 -8.06
C LEU A 68 -2.90 12.75 -8.48
N ARG A 69 -4.21 12.54 -8.28
CA ARG A 69 -5.21 13.60 -8.51
C ARG A 69 -4.98 14.81 -7.62
N TYR A 70 -4.61 14.60 -6.37
CA TYR A 70 -4.18 15.66 -5.47
C TYR A 70 -2.96 16.38 -6.06
N LEU A 71 -1.87 15.68 -6.36
CA LEU A 71 -0.67 16.32 -6.94
C LEU A 71 -0.95 17.08 -8.24
N GLN A 72 -1.88 16.61 -9.08
CA GLN A 72 -2.29 17.29 -10.31
C GLN A 72 -2.96 18.66 -10.04
N GLN A 73 -3.60 18.82 -8.88
CA GLN A 73 -4.19 20.08 -8.43
C GLN A 73 -3.17 21.02 -7.78
N HIS A 74 -1.97 20.52 -7.48
CA HIS A 74 -0.92 21.16 -6.68
C HIS A 74 0.42 21.22 -7.44
N LEU A 75 0.35 21.46 -8.75
CA LEU A 75 1.56 21.64 -9.58
C LEU A 75 2.35 22.89 -9.16
N GLY A 76 3.66 22.80 -9.22
CA GLY A 76 4.60 23.84 -8.81
C GLY A 76 4.96 23.82 -7.32
N GLU A 77 4.27 23.01 -6.50
CA GLU A 77 4.62 22.80 -5.10
C GLU A 77 5.84 21.87 -4.94
N ILE A 78 6.51 22.00 -3.79
CA ILE A 78 7.74 21.28 -3.46
C ILE A 78 7.44 20.25 -2.38
N TYR A 79 7.92 19.02 -2.58
CA TYR A 79 7.76 17.92 -1.65
C TYR A 79 9.11 17.31 -1.31
N VAL A 80 9.26 16.83 -0.07
CA VAL A 80 10.40 15.99 0.31
C VAL A 80 10.19 14.60 -0.27
N ALA A 81 11.20 14.09 -0.97
CA ALA A 81 11.15 12.78 -1.61
C ALA A 81 12.40 11.96 -1.33
N LYS A 82 12.26 10.63 -1.35
CA LYS A 82 13.37 9.68 -1.30
C LYS A 82 13.37 8.79 -2.53
N ILE A 83 14.55 8.53 -3.08
CA ILE A 83 14.70 7.53 -4.15
C ILE A 83 14.53 6.13 -3.56
N ARG A 84 13.57 5.35 -4.08
CA ARG A 84 13.37 3.94 -3.70
C ARG A 84 14.13 2.99 -4.61
N LYS A 85 14.07 3.21 -5.92
CA LYS A 85 14.67 2.33 -6.92
C LYS A 85 14.97 3.07 -8.21
N ARG A 86 16.14 2.80 -8.80
CA ARG A 86 16.43 3.20 -10.19
C ARG A 86 15.97 2.11 -11.15
N LEU A 87 15.23 2.50 -12.18
CA LEU A 87 14.70 1.62 -13.23
C LEU A 87 15.50 1.82 -14.53
N PRO A 88 15.43 0.87 -15.49
CA PRO A 88 15.98 1.06 -16.82
C PRO A 88 15.42 2.31 -17.52
N ASN A 89 16.13 2.82 -18.54
CA ASN A 89 15.75 3.98 -19.36
C ASN A 89 15.63 5.32 -18.59
N ASN A 90 16.43 5.50 -17.54
CA ASN A 90 16.47 6.73 -16.73
C ASN A 90 15.16 7.03 -15.96
N ASN A 91 14.29 6.04 -15.81
CA ASN A 91 13.15 6.12 -14.91
C ASN A 91 13.60 5.89 -13.46
N THR A 92 13.09 6.66 -12.52
CA THR A 92 13.40 6.50 -11.09
C THR A 92 12.11 6.40 -10.31
N GLU A 93 11.95 5.37 -9.49
CA GLU A 93 10.84 5.29 -8.54
C GLU A 93 11.22 6.04 -7.27
N ILE A 94 10.40 7.02 -6.91
CA ILE A 94 10.56 7.82 -5.69
C ILE A 94 9.38 7.63 -4.76
N GLU A 95 9.56 8.03 -3.52
CA GLU A 95 8.54 8.17 -2.50
C GLU A 95 8.45 9.62 -2.05
N LEU A 96 7.31 10.27 -2.28
CA LEU A 96 6.99 11.55 -1.64
C LEU A 96 6.60 11.27 -0.20
N LEU A 97 7.39 11.75 0.77
CA LEU A 97 7.32 11.31 2.15
C LEU A 97 6.02 11.72 2.84
N GLU A 98 5.61 12.98 2.66
CA GLU A 98 4.40 13.53 3.27
C GLU A 98 3.13 12.80 2.81
N LEU A 99 3.10 12.35 1.56
CA LEU A 99 1.96 11.65 0.98
C LEU A 99 2.09 10.13 1.06
N ALA A 100 3.23 9.60 1.52
CA ALA A 100 3.62 8.20 1.35
C ALA A 100 3.30 7.70 -0.07
N CYS A 101 3.64 8.51 -1.08
CA CYS A 101 3.25 8.29 -2.48
C CYS A 101 4.44 7.76 -3.26
N VAL A 102 4.40 6.47 -3.59
CA VAL A 102 5.42 5.83 -4.42
C VAL A 102 5.01 5.92 -5.88
N VAL A 103 5.85 6.52 -6.72
CA VAL A 103 5.53 6.77 -8.13
C VAL A 103 6.79 6.85 -8.99
N PRO A 104 6.75 6.40 -10.25
CA PRO A 104 7.79 6.70 -11.23
C PRO A 104 7.92 8.20 -11.47
N ALA A 105 9.13 8.71 -11.38
CA ALA A 105 9.49 10.08 -11.63
C ALA A 105 10.50 10.19 -12.79
N ALA A 106 10.29 11.22 -13.62
CA ALA A 106 11.21 11.68 -14.64
C ALA A 106 11.84 13.02 -14.22
N GLY A 107 13.03 13.33 -14.72
CA GLY A 107 13.75 14.57 -14.41
C GLY A 107 14.81 14.44 -13.30
N LEU A 108 15.11 13.21 -12.85
CA LEU A 108 16.16 12.94 -11.86
C LEU A 108 17.47 12.45 -12.51
N GLY A 109 18.59 12.97 -12.02
CA GLY A 109 19.94 12.54 -12.40
C GLY A 109 20.37 11.21 -11.77
N LYS A 110 21.50 10.66 -12.25
CA LYS A 110 22.06 9.37 -11.77
C LYS A 110 22.76 9.45 -10.41
N ASN A 111 23.20 10.64 -9.99
CA ASN A 111 24.03 10.83 -8.80
C ASN A 111 23.25 11.31 -7.57
N GLU A 112 21.94 11.46 -7.70
CA GLU A 112 21.08 11.90 -6.59
C GLU A 112 20.93 10.78 -5.56
N GLU A 113 21.19 11.09 -4.29
CA GLU A 113 21.00 10.17 -3.17
C GLU A 113 20.42 10.90 -1.97
N GLY A 114 19.80 10.15 -1.06
CA GLY A 114 19.17 10.70 0.14
C GLY A 114 17.80 11.32 -0.10
N GLU A 115 17.48 12.33 0.70
CA GLU A 115 16.24 13.10 0.61
C GLU A 115 16.44 14.30 -0.31
N LEU A 116 15.47 14.49 -1.21
CA LEU A 116 15.50 15.51 -2.25
C LEU A 116 14.27 16.40 -2.11
N MET A 117 14.46 17.70 -2.31
CA MET A 117 13.36 18.65 -2.45
C MET A 117 12.95 18.70 -3.92
N LEU A 118 11.76 18.19 -4.25
CA LEU A 118 11.30 18.05 -5.62
C LEU A 118 10.09 18.93 -5.87
N ARG A 119 10.20 19.81 -6.86
CA ARG A 119 9.05 20.53 -7.41
C ARG A 119 8.30 19.63 -8.39
N ILE A 120 6.98 19.55 -8.25
CA ILE A 120 6.13 18.71 -9.11
C ILE A 120 5.64 19.54 -10.30
N ASP A 121 6.03 19.19 -11.51
CA ASP A 121 5.71 19.97 -12.72
C ASP A 121 4.68 19.29 -13.63
N GLU A 122 4.62 17.96 -13.63
CA GLU A 122 3.65 17.17 -14.41
C GLU A 122 3.17 15.98 -13.59
N VAL A 123 1.90 15.62 -13.75
CA VAL A 123 1.33 14.39 -13.16
C VAL A 123 0.50 13.64 -14.20
N GLY A 124 0.86 12.38 -14.43
CA GLY A 124 0.12 11.42 -15.26
C GLY A 124 -0.60 10.38 -14.40
N LEU A 125 -1.88 10.14 -14.70
CA LEU A 125 -2.72 9.20 -13.94
C LEU A 125 -2.68 7.77 -14.47
N ASP A 126 -2.56 7.60 -15.79
CA ASP A 126 -2.52 6.28 -16.45
C ASP A 126 -1.62 6.32 -17.70
N PRO A 127 -0.40 5.75 -17.65
CA PRO A 127 0.21 5.13 -16.48
C PRO A 127 0.60 6.17 -15.41
N PRO A 128 0.58 5.79 -14.11
CA PRO A 128 1.07 6.61 -13.00
C PRO A 128 2.50 7.10 -13.20
N ARG A 129 2.69 8.43 -13.29
CA ARG A 129 4.02 9.05 -13.37
C ARG A 129 4.00 10.50 -12.93
N ILE A 130 5.14 11.04 -12.52
CA ILE A 130 5.32 12.47 -12.27
C ILE A 130 6.57 13.01 -12.95
N GLY A 131 6.49 14.25 -13.43
CA GLY A 131 7.64 15.04 -13.86
C GLY A 131 8.09 15.92 -12.71
N VAL A 132 9.38 15.90 -12.38
CA VAL A 132 9.94 16.64 -11.25
C VAL A 132 11.19 17.42 -11.64
N HIS A 133 11.44 18.51 -10.92
CA HIS A 133 12.73 19.19 -10.91
C HIS A 133 13.27 19.29 -9.49
N ILE A 134 14.57 19.08 -9.35
CA ILE A 134 15.28 19.24 -8.08
C ILE A 134 15.34 20.73 -7.77
N GLN A 135 14.95 21.08 -6.54
CA GLN A 135 15.04 22.44 -6.05
C GLN A 135 16.13 22.52 -4.99
N THR A 136 17.25 23.14 -5.36
CA THR A 136 18.27 23.54 -4.38
C THR A 136 17.74 24.74 -3.61
N LEU A 137 17.75 24.66 -2.28
CA LEU A 137 17.52 25.84 -1.44
C LEU A 137 18.56 26.89 -1.83
N SER A 138 18.11 28.00 -2.39
CA SER A 138 18.95 29.16 -2.61
C SER A 138 19.25 29.75 -1.24
N THR A 139 20.48 29.61 -0.78
CA THR A 139 20.98 30.33 0.39
C THR A 139 21.09 31.81 0.09
#